data_AF-A0A6N2RBH6-F1
#
_entry.id   AF-A0A6N2RBH6-F1
#
_cell.length_a   1.000
_cell.length_b   1.000
_cell.length_c   1.000
_cell.angle_alpha   90.00
_cell.angle_beta   90.00
_cell.angle_gamma   90.00
#
_symmetry.space_group_name_H-M   'P 1'
#
loop_
_entity.id
_entity.type
_entity.pdbx_description
1 polymer ?
#
loop_
_entity_poly.entity_id
_entity_poly.type
_entity_poly.pdbx_seq_one_letter_code
_entity_poly.pdbx_strand_id
1 'polypeptide(L)' 'MFAPDSGEVINTVAVAMKTGQNYTFLRDFIFTHPSMSEALNDLFS' A
#
# COMPACT_ATOMS: atom_id res chain seq x y z
N MET A 1 -5.54 8.75 3.51
CA MET A 1 -5.82 8.39 2.11
C MET A 1 -7.26 8.79 1.83
N PHE A 2 -7.54 9.51 0.75
CA PHE A 2 -8.90 9.87 0.34
C PHE A 2 -9.14 9.32 -1.07
N ALA A 3 -9.71 8.12 -1.13
CA ALA A 3 -9.99 7.39 -2.36
C ALA A 3 -11.02 6.27 -2.08
N PRO A 4 -11.68 5.71 -3.12
CA PRO A 4 -12.44 4.47 -2.99
C PRO A 4 -11.61 3.36 -2.36
N ASP A 5 -12.25 2.49 -1.57
CA ASP A 5 -11.61 1.35 -0.89
C ASP A 5 -10.41 1.70 0.00
N SER A 6 -10.25 2.98 0.38
CA SER A 6 -9.17 3.41 1.28
C SER A 6 -9.21 2.73 2.65
N GLY A 7 -10.38 2.28 3.10
CA GLY A 7 -10.55 1.47 4.31
C GLY A 7 -9.92 0.07 4.22
N GLU A 8 -9.76 -0.47 3.02
CA GLU A 8 -9.06 -1.73 2.78
C GLU A 8 -7.55 -1.49 2.60
N VAL A 9 -7.18 -0.49 1.79
CA VAL A 9 -5.76 -0.17 1.53
C VAL A 9 -5.01 0.21 2.81
N ILE A 10 -5.68 0.90 3.75
CA ILE A 10 -5.05 1.32 5.01
C ILE A 10 -4.62 0.12 5.88
N ASN A 11 -5.29 -1.04 5.78
CA ASN A 11 -4.92 -2.23 6.55
C ASN A 11 -3.56 -2.78 6.10
N THR A 12 -3.28 -2.78 4.79
CA THR A 12 -1.97 -3.16 4.24
C THR A 12 -0.86 -2.26 4.76
N VAL A 13 -1.10 -0.93 4.78
CA VAL A 13 -0.15 0.04 5.34
C VAL A 13 0.05 -0.21 6.84
N ALA A 14 -1.03 -0.45 7.59
CA ALA A 14 -0.95 -0.73 9.02
C ALA A 14 -0.13 -1.98 9.34
N VAL A 15 -0.25 -3.05 8.54
CA VAL A 15 0.57 -4.26 8.69
C VAL A 15 2.04 -3.99 8.43
N ALA A 16 2.38 -3.26 7.36
CA ALA A 16 3.77 -2.88 7.05
C ALA A 16 4.41 -2.07 8.19
N MET A 17 3.66 -1.11 8.76
CA MET A 17 4.12 -0.31 9.91
C MET A 17 4.30 -1.17 11.17
N LYS A 18 3.33 -2.04 11.50
CA LYS A 18 3.38 -2.90 12.69
C LYS A 18 4.53 -3.91 12.65
N THR A 19 4.94 -4.31 11.46
CA THR A 19 6.05 -5.23 11.22
C THR A 19 7.39 -4.50 10.98
N GLY A 20 7.42 -3.17 11.13
CA GLY A 20 8.63 -2.35 11.02
C GLY A 20 9.25 -2.33 9.63
N GLN A 21 8.45 -2.55 8.58
CA GLN A 21 8.96 -2.50 7.21
C GLN A 21 9.27 -1.07 6.78
N ASN A 22 10.31 -0.90 5.98
CA ASN A 22 10.59 0.36 5.31
C ASN A 22 9.56 0.63 4.21
N TYR A 23 9.37 1.89 3.84
CA TYR A 23 8.43 2.29 2.79
C TYR A 23 8.72 1.61 1.43
N THR A 24 9.99 1.26 1.16
CA THR A 24 10.41 0.52 -0.04
C THR A 24 9.72 -0.84 -0.15
N PHE A 25 9.32 -1.45 0.96
CA PHE A 25 8.52 -2.68 0.95
C PHE A 25 7.23 -2.48 0.17
N LEU A 26 6.48 -1.41 0.45
CA LEU A 26 5.22 -1.11 -0.26
C LEU A 26 5.47 -0.57 -1.67
N ARG A 27 6.55 0.18 -1.88
CA ARG A 27 6.94 0.67 -3.21
C ARG A 27 7.24 -0.47 -4.19
N ASP A 28 7.95 -1.51 -3.72
CA ASP A 28 8.46 -2.59 -4.57
C ASP A 28 7.59 -3.86 -4.51
N PHE A 29 6.49 -3.84 -3.76
CA PHE A 29 5.56 -4.97 -3.65
C PHE A 29 4.78 -5.19 -4.94
N ILE A 30 4.52 -6.45 -5.31
CA ILE A 30 3.69 -6.80 -6.46
C ILE A 30 2.22 -6.82 -6.01
N PHE A 31 1.48 -5.76 -6.31
CA PHE A 31 0.03 -5.72 -6.12
C PHE A 31 -0.71 -6.30 -7.33
N THR A 32 -1.91 -6.80 -7.09
CA THR A 32 -2.81 -7.26 -8.15
C THR A 32 -3.29 -6.07 -9.00
N HIS A 33 -3.44 -6.26 -10.31
CA HIS A 33 -3.97 -5.26 -11.24
C HIS A 33 -5.31 -5.74 -11.85
N PRO A 34 -6.33 -4.86 -12.01
CA PRO A 34 -6.41 -3.50 -11.46
C PRO A 34 -6.83 -3.50 -9.97
N SER A 35 -6.18 -2.70 -9.10
CA SER A 35 -6.60 -2.56 -7.70
C SER A 35 -6.18 -1.22 -7.07
N MET A 36 -6.93 -0.74 -6.07
CA MET A 36 -6.56 0.49 -5.35
C MET A 36 -5.24 0.37 -4.55
N SER A 37 -4.79 -0.84 -4.23
CA SER A 37 -3.53 -1.06 -3.51
C SER A 37 -2.31 -0.83 -4.38
N GLU A 38 -2.40 -0.99 -5.70
CA GLU A 38 -1.27 -0.78 -6.61
C GLU A 38 -0.80 0.68 -6.65
N ALA A 39 -1.69 1.63 -6.35
CA ALA A 39 -1.35 3.04 -6.21
C ALA A 39 -0.32 3.32 -5.08
N LEU A 40 -0.09 2.35 -4.17
CA LEU A 40 0.98 2.45 -3.18
C LEU A 40 2.37 2.38 -3.84
N ASN A 41 2.53 1.67 -4.96
CA ASN A 41 3.79 1.64 -5.70
C ASN A 41 4.16 3.05 -6.16
N ASP A 42 3.23 3.73 -6.82
CA ASP A 42 3.42 5.09 -7.35
C ASP A 42 3.58 6.13 -6.23
N LEU A 43 2.82 6.01 -5.14
CA LEU A 43 2.88 6.94 -4.01
C LEU A 43 4.25 6.95 -3.33
N PHE A 44 4.90 5.80 -3.24
CA PHE A 44 6.17 5.62 -2.55
C PHE A 44 7.40 5.62 -3.48
N SER A 45 7.20 5.85 -4.78
CA SER A 45 8.27 5.94 -5.77
C SER A 45 9.21 7.12 -5.55
#